data_AF-A0A962BY17-F1
#
_entry.id   AF-A0A962BY17-F1
#
_cell.length_a   1.000
_cell.length_b   1.000
_cell.length_c   1.000
_cell.angle_alpha   90.00
_cell.angle_beta   90.00
_cell.angle_gamma   90.00
#
_symmetry.space_group_name_H-M   'P 1'
#
loop_
_entity.id
_entity.type
_entity.pdbx_description
1 polymer ?
#
loop_
_entity_poly.entity_id
_entity_poly.type
_entity_poly.pdbx_seq_one_letter_code
_entity_poly.pdbx_strand_id
1 'polypeptide(L)'
;LYDADRIQEAASVPAEKDLYQAHLDIFLDPFDPKVIEAARKEGIPDNWLEAAKNSPTYKLAIDWKLALPLHPEYRTLPMVWYVPPLSPIQSAAERGRVGMNGELPDVASLRIPVRYLANMLTAGDEAPVIRALERMMAMRAWRRAKNVDGVEDIKVLQQAGLTVAQAEDMYRYLAIANYEDRFVIPTAHREYANDAFGERGGCGFTWGNGCSGDSPADLFTQRKTARYSVHPNRQEKHEVVE
;
A
#
# COMPACT_ATOMS: atom_id res chain seq x y z
N LEU A 1 4.22 0.63 6.84
CA LEU A 1 5.46 0.79 7.62
C LEU A 1 6.51 -0.12 7.00
N TYR A 2 7.75 0.32 6.86
CA TYR A 2 8.84 -0.50 6.35
C TYR A 2 10.13 -0.22 7.12
N ASP A 3 11.01 -1.21 7.18
CA ASP A 3 12.34 -1.07 7.76
C ASP A 3 13.31 -0.49 6.71
N ALA A 4 13.77 0.74 6.93
CA ALA A 4 14.64 1.45 6.00
C ALA A 4 16.08 0.89 5.97
N ASP A 5 16.55 0.35 7.09
CA ASP A 5 17.93 -0.18 7.21
C ASP A 5 18.09 -1.47 6.40
N ARG A 6 16.99 -2.21 6.18
CA ARG A 6 16.96 -3.45 5.42
C ARG A 6 16.72 -3.28 3.91
N ILE A 7 16.60 -2.05 3.41
CA ILE A 7 16.38 -1.77 1.98
C ILE A 7 17.50 -2.34 1.11
N GLN A 8 18.76 -2.08 1.49
CA GLN A 8 19.91 -2.54 0.70
C GLN A 8 19.97 -4.07 0.68
N GLU A 9 19.72 -4.72 1.81
CA GLU A 9 19.67 -6.18 1.94
C GLU A 9 18.60 -6.76 1.00
N ALA A 10 17.37 -6.25 1.07
CA ALA A 10 16.26 -6.74 0.25
C ALA A 10 16.48 -6.51 -1.25
N ALA A 11 17.00 -5.35 -1.65
CA ALA A 11 17.25 -5.03 -3.06
C ALA A 11 18.44 -5.81 -3.66
N SER A 12 19.38 -6.28 -2.83
CA SER A 12 20.61 -6.95 -3.27
C SER A 12 20.54 -8.48 -3.29
N VAL A 13 19.37 -9.07 -3.02
CA VAL A 13 19.17 -10.54 -3.05
C VAL A 13 19.60 -11.11 -4.41
N PRO A 14 20.47 -12.14 -4.47
CA PRO A 14 21.04 -12.61 -5.73
C PRO A 14 20.00 -13.11 -6.74
N ALA A 15 19.01 -13.87 -6.28
CA ALA A 15 17.95 -14.42 -7.13
C ALA A 15 16.81 -13.41 -7.31
N GLU A 16 16.51 -13.09 -8.57
CA GLU A 16 15.47 -12.09 -8.90
C GLU A 16 14.07 -12.51 -8.46
N LYS A 17 13.79 -13.81 -8.44
CA LYS A 17 12.50 -14.36 -7.98
C LYS A 17 12.26 -14.19 -6.49
N ASP A 18 13.34 -14.08 -5.71
CA ASP A 18 13.27 -13.91 -4.26
C ASP A 18 13.04 -12.44 -3.87
N LEU A 19 13.22 -11.49 -4.80
CA LEU A 19 13.03 -10.05 -4.55
C LEU A 19 11.61 -9.71 -4.12
N TYR A 20 10.59 -10.41 -4.64
CA TYR A 20 9.21 -10.20 -4.21
C TYR A 20 9.04 -10.53 -2.72
N GLN A 21 9.58 -11.67 -2.27
CA GLN A 21 9.47 -12.06 -0.87
C GLN A 21 10.34 -11.18 0.03
N ALA A 22 11.56 -10.86 -0.39
CA ALA A 22 12.43 -9.95 0.34
C ALA A 22 11.79 -8.55 0.51
N HIS A 23 11.06 -8.07 -0.50
CA HIS A 23 10.30 -6.82 -0.41
C HIS A 23 9.12 -6.93 0.57
N LEU A 24 8.45 -8.09 0.66
CA LEU A 24 7.42 -8.30 1.68
C LEU A 24 8.02 -8.32 3.09
N ASP A 25 9.22 -8.87 3.25
CA ASP A 25 9.87 -9.06 4.55
C ASP A 25 10.40 -7.76 5.18
N ILE A 26 10.48 -6.67 4.41
CA ILE A 26 10.78 -5.33 4.93
C ILE A 26 9.53 -4.59 5.40
N PHE A 27 8.33 -5.01 4.99
CA PHE A 27 7.10 -4.42 5.50
C PHE A 27 6.82 -4.90 6.92
N LEU A 28 6.54 -3.93 7.79
CA LEU A 28 6.33 -4.18 9.21
C LEU A 28 4.84 -4.33 9.51
N ASP A 29 4.53 -5.21 10.46
CA ASP A 29 3.16 -5.44 10.94
C ASP A 29 2.66 -4.23 11.75
N PRO A 30 1.64 -3.50 11.28
CA PRO A 30 1.09 -2.35 12.00
C PRO A 30 0.30 -2.74 13.26
N PHE A 31 0.03 -4.03 13.48
CA PHE A 31 -0.65 -4.53 14.69
C PHE A 31 0.33 -5.00 15.77
N ASP A 32 1.62 -5.20 15.46
CA ASP A 32 2.62 -5.62 16.44
C ASP A 32 2.95 -4.46 17.41
N PRO A 33 2.73 -4.64 18.75
CA PRO A 33 3.08 -3.64 19.74
C PRO A 33 4.55 -3.18 19.67
N LYS A 34 5.48 -4.06 19.30
CA LYS A 34 6.91 -3.70 19.19
C LYS A 34 7.18 -2.75 18.03
N VAL A 35 6.53 -2.99 16.88
CA VAL A 35 6.60 -2.11 15.71
C VAL A 35 5.99 -0.76 16.04
N ILE A 36 4.85 -0.74 16.74
CA ILE A 36 4.18 0.51 17.17
C ILE A 36 5.08 1.31 18.11
N GLU A 37 5.71 0.67 19.09
CA GLU A 37 6.62 1.34 20.02
C GLU A 37 7.87 1.88 19.32
N ALA A 38 8.48 1.10 18.43
CA ALA A 38 9.62 1.53 17.62
C ALA A 38 9.26 2.72 16.72
N ALA A 39 8.13 2.64 16.01
CA ALA A 39 7.67 3.69 15.12
C ALA A 39 7.43 5.03 15.87
N ARG A 40 6.89 4.96 17.09
CA ARG A 40 6.74 6.15 17.95
C ARG A 40 8.08 6.75 18.37
N LYS A 41 9.08 5.91 18.68
CA LYS A 41 10.45 6.37 19.01
C LYS A 41 11.12 7.06 17.82
N GLU A 42 10.81 6.63 16.60
CA GLU A 42 11.27 7.24 15.34
C GLU A 42 10.46 8.48 14.93
N GLY A 43 9.47 8.89 15.73
CA GLY A 43 8.69 10.11 15.49
C GLY A 43 7.53 9.95 14.51
N ILE A 44 7.11 8.72 14.19
CA ILE A 44 5.92 8.48 13.35
C ILE A 44 4.66 8.86 14.15
N PRO A 45 3.82 9.80 13.64
CA PRO A 45 2.62 10.24 14.33
C PRO A 45 1.58 9.12 14.51
N ASP A 46 0.80 9.17 15.59
CA ASP A 46 -0.21 8.13 15.89
C ASP A 46 -1.28 7.98 14.79
N ASN A 47 -1.67 9.06 14.11
CA ASN A 47 -2.63 8.97 13.00
C ASN A 47 -2.07 8.20 11.78
N TRP A 48 -0.76 8.22 11.56
CA TRP A 48 -0.11 7.39 10.55
C TRP A 48 -0.13 5.92 10.95
N LEU A 49 0.04 5.61 12.24
CA LEU A 49 -0.06 4.24 12.76
C LEU A 49 -1.50 3.71 12.66
N GLU A 50 -2.49 4.52 13.00
CA GLU A 50 -3.91 4.16 12.83
C GLU A 50 -4.29 4.00 11.36
N ALA A 51 -3.77 4.85 10.46
CA ALA A 51 -3.94 4.67 9.03
C ALA A 51 -3.27 3.37 8.52
N ALA A 52 -2.10 3.02 9.06
CA ALA A 52 -1.39 1.79 8.70
C ALA A 52 -2.19 0.53 9.09
N LYS A 53 -2.81 0.51 10.28
CA LYS A 53 -3.70 -0.59 10.72
C LYS A 53 -4.91 -0.77 9.81
N ASN A 54 -5.45 0.34 9.29
CA ASN A 54 -6.62 0.32 8.41
C ASN A 54 -6.25 0.27 6.92
N SER A 55 -4.98 0.06 6.58
CA SER A 55 -4.50 0.20 5.21
C SER A 55 -5.06 -0.90 4.28
N PRO A 56 -5.79 -0.53 3.20
CA PRO A 56 -6.21 -1.50 2.19
C PRO A 56 -5.00 -2.08 1.44
N THR A 57 -3.94 -1.29 1.26
CA THR A 57 -2.70 -1.72 0.59
C THR A 57 -2.00 -2.83 1.38
N TYR A 58 -1.92 -2.70 2.70
CA TYR A 58 -1.37 -3.75 3.56
C TYR A 58 -2.18 -5.04 3.45
N LYS A 59 -3.52 -4.95 3.50
CA LYS A 59 -4.41 -6.10 3.32
C LYS A 59 -4.20 -6.79 1.96
N LEU A 60 -4.11 -6.02 0.89
CA LEU A 60 -3.94 -6.55 -0.48
C LEU A 60 -2.57 -7.21 -0.69
N ALA A 61 -1.49 -6.61 -0.20
CA ALA A 61 -0.12 -7.07 -0.44
C ALA A 61 0.33 -8.14 0.56
N ILE A 62 0.02 -7.97 1.85
CA ILE A 62 0.50 -8.81 2.95
C ILE A 62 -0.52 -9.88 3.32
N ASP A 63 -1.73 -9.49 3.74
CA ASP A 63 -2.71 -10.44 4.28
C ASP A 63 -3.24 -11.39 3.20
N TRP A 64 -3.69 -10.82 2.07
CA TRP A 64 -4.37 -11.57 1.01
C TRP A 64 -3.46 -11.96 -0.15
N LYS A 65 -2.21 -11.46 -0.18
CA LYS A 65 -1.23 -11.76 -1.24
C LYS A 65 -1.81 -11.64 -2.67
N LEU A 66 -2.65 -10.62 -2.89
CA LEU A 66 -3.30 -10.34 -4.17
C LEU A 66 -2.52 -9.32 -5.00
N ALA A 67 -1.97 -8.31 -4.33
CA ALA A 67 -1.15 -7.29 -4.98
C ALA A 67 0.29 -7.79 -5.12
N LEU A 68 0.87 -7.51 -6.28
CA LEU A 68 2.24 -7.88 -6.65
C LEU A 68 2.99 -6.63 -7.16
N PRO A 69 4.29 -6.49 -6.89
CA PRO A 69 5.09 -5.36 -7.36
C PRO A 69 5.24 -5.38 -8.88
N LEU A 70 5.42 -4.21 -9.51
CA LEU A 70 5.74 -4.14 -10.93
C LEU A 70 7.26 -4.24 -11.15
N HIS A 71 7.69 -5.20 -11.97
CA HIS A 71 9.10 -5.44 -12.31
C HIS A 71 10.04 -5.44 -11.08
N PRO A 72 9.85 -6.34 -10.09
CA PRO A 72 10.71 -6.43 -8.93
C PRO A 72 12.20 -6.63 -9.28
N GLU A 73 12.51 -7.24 -10.44
CA GLU A 73 13.85 -7.45 -10.97
C GLU A 73 14.67 -6.16 -11.17
N TYR A 74 14.03 -4.99 -11.23
CA TYR A 74 14.73 -3.70 -11.31
C TYR A 74 15.36 -3.28 -9.97
N ARG A 75 15.08 -4.00 -8.87
CA ARG A 75 15.71 -3.79 -7.55
C ARG A 75 15.50 -2.38 -6.98
N THR A 76 14.43 -1.70 -7.41
CA THR A 76 14.05 -0.37 -6.91
C THR A 76 13.09 -0.41 -5.73
N LEU A 77 12.63 -1.60 -5.33
CA LEU A 77 11.58 -1.82 -4.32
C LEU A 77 10.35 -0.91 -4.57
N PRO A 78 9.62 -1.14 -5.68
CA PRO A 78 8.55 -0.24 -6.12
C PRO A 78 7.37 -0.25 -5.14
N MET A 79 6.92 0.93 -4.72
CA MET A 79 5.82 1.08 -3.76
C MET A 79 4.42 1.13 -4.41
N VAL A 80 4.34 0.96 -5.74
CA VAL A 80 3.08 0.85 -6.48
C VAL A 80 2.90 -0.59 -6.95
N TRP A 81 1.83 -1.23 -6.50
CA TRP A 81 1.57 -2.66 -6.67
C TRP A 81 0.26 -2.88 -7.44
N TYR A 82 0.17 -4.02 -8.11
CA TYR A 82 -0.91 -4.35 -9.02
C TYR A 82 -1.55 -5.69 -8.68
N VAL A 83 -2.88 -5.75 -8.78
CA VAL A 83 -3.62 -7.01 -8.73
C VAL A 83 -3.74 -7.55 -10.15
N PRO A 84 -3.35 -8.81 -10.43
CA PRO A 84 -3.39 -9.36 -11.78
C PRO A 84 -4.84 -9.48 -12.29
N PRO A 85 -5.12 -9.20 -13.57
CA PRO A 85 -6.48 -9.23 -14.08
C PRO A 85 -6.98 -10.66 -14.31
N LEU A 86 -8.24 -10.92 -13.94
CA LEU A 86 -8.94 -12.12 -14.39
C LEU A 86 -9.30 -11.99 -15.88
N SER A 87 -8.86 -12.95 -16.69
CA SER A 87 -9.27 -13.02 -18.10
C SER A 87 -10.66 -13.66 -18.26
N PRO A 88 -11.36 -13.49 -19.39
CA PRO A 88 -12.69 -14.07 -19.59
C PRO A 88 -12.67 -15.61 -19.59
N ILE A 89 -13.09 -16.23 -18.48
CA ILE A 89 -13.13 -17.70 -18.31
C ILE A 89 -14.54 -18.26 -18.49
N GLN A 90 -15.56 -17.56 -17.99
CA GLN A 90 -16.92 -18.10 -17.87
C GLN A 90 -17.50 -18.52 -19.21
N SER A 91 -17.36 -17.69 -20.25
CA SER A 91 -17.87 -18.06 -21.57
C SER A 91 -17.17 -19.31 -22.15
N ALA A 92 -15.89 -19.54 -21.80
CA ALA A 92 -15.14 -20.71 -22.25
C ALA A 92 -15.46 -21.96 -21.41
N ALA A 93 -15.67 -21.79 -20.10
CA ALA A 93 -16.04 -22.87 -19.18
C ALA A 93 -17.47 -23.38 -19.41
N GLU A 94 -18.44 -22.48 -19.64
CA GLU A 94 -19.82 -22.83 -19.99
C GLU A 94 -19.91 -23.58 -21.34
N ARG A 95 -18.94 -23.36 -22.23
CA ARG A 95 -18.80 -24.12 -23.50
C ARG A 95 -18.08 -25.47 -23.33
N GLY A 96 -17.78 -25.89 -22.10
CA GLY A 96 -17.08 -27.15 -21.81
C GLY A 96 -15.62 -27.18 -22.26
N ARG A 97 -14.99 -26.02 -22.48
CA ARG A 97 -13.61 -25.91 -22.97
C ARG A 97 -12.57 -25.59 -21.90
N VAL A 98 -12.96 -25.56 -20.63
CA VAL A 98 -12.09 -25.23 -19.49
C VAL A 98 -12.11 -26.39 -18.51
N GLY A 99 -10.93 -26.89 -18.13
CA GLY A 99 -10.80 -27.87 -17.07
C GLY A 99 -11.21 -27.26 -15.72
N MET A 100 -11.79 -28.07 -14.84
CA MET A 100 -11.98 -27.69 -13.44
C MET A 100 -10.78 -28.19 -12.64
N ASN A 101 -10.22 -27.31 -11.81
CA ASN A 101 -9.29 -27.68 -10.75
C ASN A 101 -10.08 -27.74 -9.44
N GLY A 102 -10.60 -28.91 -9.09
CA GLY A 102 -11.53 -29.07 -7.97
C GLY A 102 -12.85 -28.34 -8.24
N GLU A 103 -13.21 -27.39 -7.39
CA GLU A 103 -14.43 -26.59 -7.53
C GLU A 103 -14.23 -25.29 -8.33
N LEU A 104 -12.97 -24.95 -8.64
CA LEU A 104 -12.61 -23.75 -9.38
C LEU A 104 -12.26 -24.05 -10.84
N PRO A 105 -12.54 -23.14 -11.79
CA PRO A 105 -11.97 -23.24 -13.12
C PRO A 105 -10.44 -23.20 -13.04
N ASP A 106 -9.77 -23.98 -13.89
CA ASP A 106 -8.31 -24.03 -13.92
C ASP A 106 -7.72 -22.68 -14.39
N VAL A 107 -6.79 -22.14 -13.60
CA VAL A 107 -6.08 -20.89 -13.89
C VAL A 107 -5.21 -21.02 -15.14
N ALA A 108 -4.72 -22.22 -15.47
CA ALA A 108 -3.98 -22.43 -16.72
C ALA A 108 -4.87 -22.31 -17.96
N SER A 109 -6.20 -22.39 -17.81
CA SER A 109 -7.17 -22.20 -18.89
C SER A 109 -7.53 -20.73 -19.14
N LEU A 110 -6.89 -19.78 -18.44
CA LEU A 110 -7.04 -18.35 -18.70
C LEU A 110 -6.55 -17.98 -20.11
N ARG A 111 -7.25 -17.04 -20.77
CA ARG A 111 -6.84 -16.51 -22.07
C ARG A 111 -5.50 -15.77 -22.01
N ILE A 112 -5.25 -15.06 -20.91
CA ILE A 112 -3.97 -14.38 -20.68
C ILE A 112 -2.99 -15.41 -20.12
N PRO A 113 -1.85 -15.67 -20.80
CA PRO A 113 -0.86 -16.61 -20.29
C PRO A 113 -0.32 -16.16 -18.93
N VAL A 114 -0.32 -17.05 -17.94
CA VAL A 114 0.21 -16.75 -16.59
C VAL A 114 1.68 -16.31 -16.66
N ARG A 115 2.48 -16.93 -17.54
CA ARG A 115 3.88 -16.54 -17.78
C ARG A 115 4.04 -15.06 -18.13
N TYR A 116 3.10 -14.49 -18.90
CA TYR A 116 3.16 -13.07 -19.28
C TYR A 116 3.01 -12.17 -18.05
N LEU A 117 2.05 -12.47 -17.17
CA LEU A 117 1.85 -11.74 -15.93
C LEU A 117 3.02 -11.93 -14.96
N ALA A 118 3.56 -13.15 -14.88
CA ALA A 118 4.70 -13.47 -14.04
C ALA A 118 5.95 -12.67 -14.43
N ASN A 119 6.23 -12.56 -15.74
CA ASN A 119 7.35 -11.76 -16.24
C ASN A 119 7.21 -10.27 -15.90
N MET A 120 5.99 -9.77 -15.66
CA MET A 120 5.74 -8.36 -15.33
C MET A 120 5.70 -8.11 -13.82
N LEU A 121 5.23 -9.07 -13.02
CA LEU A 121 4.87 -8.85 -11.61
C LEU A 121 5.77 -9.58 -10.59
N THR A 122 6.51 -10.60 -11.03
CA THR A 122 7.17 -11.56 -10.11
C THR A 122 8.49 -12.08 -10.68
N ALA A 123 9.16 -11.32 -11.56
CA ALA A 123 10.40 -11.72 -12.22
C ALA A 123 10.33 -13.12 -12.88
N GLY A 124 9.16 -13.46 -13.44
CA GLY A 124 8.92 -14.72 -14.13
C GLY A 124 8.54 -15.91 -13.24
N ASP A 125 8.31 -15.70 -11.93
CA ASP A 125 7.72 -16.72 -11.05
C ASP A 125 6.19 -16.77 -11.16
N GLU A 126 5.63 -17.88 -11.63
CA GLU A 126 4.19 -18.02 -11.83
C GLU A 126 3.41 -18.25 -10.52
N ALA A 127 4.05 -18.82 -9.49
CA ALA A 127 3.33 -19.27 -8.29
C ALA A 127 2.59 -18.14 -7.55
N PRO A 128 3.16 -16.94 -7.33
CA PRO A 128 2.45 -15.84 -6.67
C PRO A 128 1.27 -15.32 -7.51
N VAL A 129 1.42 -15.31 -8.83
CA VAL A 129 0.36 -14.88 -9.76
C VAL A 129 -0.80 -15.87 -9.75
N ILE A 130 -0.52 -17.18 -9.83
CA ILE A 130 -1.56 -18.22 -9.76
C ILE A 130 -2.31 -18.11 -8.45
N ARG A 131 -1.61 -18.00 -7.32
CA ARG A 131 -2.22 -17.85 -5.99
C ARG A 131 -3.16 -16.63 -5.93
N ALA A 132 -2.75 -15.48 -6.46
CA ALA A 132 -3.59 -14.28 -6.47
C ALA A 132 -4.87 -14.50 -7.31
N LEU A 133 -4.73 -15.11 -8.49
CA LEU A 133 -5.84 -15.41 -9.39
C LEU A 133 -6.82 -16.42 -8.77
N GLU A 134 -6.31 -17.52 -8.18
CA GLU A 134 -7.11 -18.53 -7.48
C GLU A 134 -7.92 -17.93 -6.34
N ARG A 135 -7.31 -17.06 -5.52
CA ARG A 135 -8.00 -16.36 -4.42
C ARG A 135 -9.14 -15.46 -4.90
N MET A 136 -8.94 -14.72 -5.99
CA MET A 136 -10.01 -13.91 -6.57
C MET A 136 -11.14 -14.76 -7.18
N MET A 137 -10.79 -15.88 -7.83
CA MET A 137 -11.78 -16.81 -8.37
C MET A 137 -12.57 -17.50 -7.25
N ALA A 138 -11.90 -17.89 -6.17
CA ALA A 138 -12.50 -18.46 -4.97
C ALA A 138 -13.53 -17.53 -4.34
N MET A 139 -13.16 -16.27 -4.09
CA MET A 139 -14.09 -15.26 -3.58
C MET A 139 -15.32 -15.11 -4.50
N ARG A 140 -15.11 -15.07 -5.82
CA ARG A 140 -16.20 -14.91 -6.79
C ARG A 140 -17.14 -16.12 -6.82
N ALA A 141 -16.60 -17.33 -6.79
CA ALA A 141 -17.38 -18.57 -6.77
C ALA A 141 -18.16 -18.71 -5.45
N TRP A 142 -17.52 -18.49 -4.31
CA TRP A 142 -18.17 -18.47 -3.00
C TRP A 142 -19.31 -17.46 -2.92
N ARG A 143 -19.08 -16.22 -3.39
CA ARG A 143 -20.11 -15.17 -3.34
C ARG A 143 -21.28 -15.46 -4.27
N ARG A 144 -21.04 -16.13 -5.41
CA ARG A 144 -22.09 -16.60 -6.31
C ARG A 144 -22.94 -17.68 -5.63
N ALA A 145 -22.33 -18.71 -5.06
CA ALA A 145 -23.05 -19.78 -4.36
C ALA A 145 -23.93 -19.21 -3.23
N LYS A 146 -23.38 -18.28 -2.44
CA LYS A 146 -24.11 -17.61 -1.35
C LYS A 146 -25.29 -16.78 -1.84
N ASN A 147 -25.13 -16.01 -2.93
CA ASN A 147 -26.16 -15.08 -3.41
C ASN A 147 -27.19 -15.70 -4.37
N VAL A 148 -26.80 -16.70 -5.15
CA VAL A 148 -27.65 -17.30 -6.20
C VAL A 148 -28.27 -18.59 -5.70
N ASP A 149 -27.43 -19.50 -5.19
CA ASP A 149 -27.86 -20.85 -4.81
C ASP A 149 -28.30 -20.92 -3.33
N GLY A 150 -28.01 -19.87 -2.55
CA GLY A 150 -28.31 -19.80 -1.12
C GLY A 150 -27.47 -20.75 -0.26
N VAL A 151 -26.35 -21.25 -0.79
CA VAL A 151 -25.47 -22.22 -0.14
C VAL A 151 -24.13 -21.57 0.18
N GLU A 152 -23.64 -21.76 1.41
CA GLU A 152 -22.31 -21.30 1.80
C GLU A 152 -21.27 -22.39 1.52
N ASP A 153 -20.68 -22.35 0.31
CA ASP A 153 -19.68 -23.33 -0.11
C ASP A 153 -18.27 -22.97 0.38
N ILE A 154 -17.94 -23.47 1.57
CA ILE A 154 -16.67 -23.17 2.25
C ILE A 154 -15.49 -23.89 1.58
N LYS A 155 -15.73 -24.97 0.83
CA LYS A 155 -14.66 -25.78 0.22
C LYS A 155 -13.85 -25.00 -0.80
N VAL A 156 -14.53 -24.19 -1.62
CA VAL A 156 -13.91 -23.25 -2.56
C VAL A 156 -12.90 -22.32 -1.88
N LEU A 157 -13.24 -21.79 -0.70
CA LEU A 157 -12.36 -20.90 0.06
C LEU A 157 -11.18 -21.65 0.68
N GLN A 158 -11.42 -22.85 1.22
CA GLN A 158 -10.37 -23.72 1.77
C GLN A 158 -9.35 -24.11 0.71
N GLN A 159 -9.78 -24.39 -0.52
CA GLN A 159 -8.89 -24.68 -1.64
C GLN A 159 -7.91 -23.53 -1.92
N ALA A 160 -8.34 -22.27 -1.80
CA ALA A 160 -7.50 -21.09 -1.99
C ALA A 160 -6.78 -20.62 -0.70
N GLY A 161 -6.93 -21.35 0.41
CA GLY A 161 -6.38 -21.00 1.71
C GLY A 161 -6.94 -19.69 2.29
N LEU A 162 -8.22 -19.41 2.05
CA LEU A 162 -8.93 -18.24 2.55
C LEU A 162 -9.93 -18.63 3.64
N THR A 163 -10.07 -17.78 4.65
CA THR A 163 -11.18 -17.88 5.62
C THR A 163 -12.41 -17.14 5.11
N VAL A 164 -13.58 -17.46 5.69
CA VAL A 164 -14.82 -16.74 5.38
C VAL A 164 -14.69 -15.24 5.70
N ALA A 165 -14.09 -14.90 6.85
CA ALA A 165 -13.85 -13.51 7.24
C ALA A 165 -12.94 -12.78 6.23
N GLN A 166 -11.87 -13.43 5.76
CA GLN A 166 -11.02 -12.86 4.71
C GLN A 166 -11.78 -12.66 3.40
N ALA A 167 -12.62 -13.62 2.99
CA ALA A 167 -13.42 -13.50 1.78
C ALA A 167 -14.48 -12.39 1.87
N GLU A 168 -15.08 -12.18 3.05
CA GLU A 168 -16.01 -11.08 3.31
C GLU A 168 -15.31 -9.72 3.28
N ASP A 169 -14.14 -9.60 3.92
CA ASP A 169 -13.34 -8.39 3.85
C ASP A 169 -12.86 -8.10 2.42
N MET A 170 -12.35 -9.12 1.71
CA MET A 170 -11.98 -8.97 0.30
C MET A 170 -13.17 -8.47 -0.53
N TYR A 171 -14.38 -9.01 -0.32
CA TYR A 171 -15.58 -8.54 -1.00
C TYR A 171 -15.92 -7.08 -0.65
N ARG A 172 -15.80 -6.69 0.62
CA ARG A 172 -15.98 -5.30 1.05
C ARG A 172 -15.02 -4.36 0.34
N TYR A 173 -13.73 -4.66 0.33
CA TYR A 173 -12.70 -3.77 -0.23
C TYR A 173 -12.63 -3.79 -1.77
N LEU A 174 -12.88 -4.93 -2.41
CA LEU A 174 -12.75 -5.07 -3.88
C LEU A 174 -14.07 -4.84 -4.64
N ALA A 175 -15.21 -5.24 -4.08
CA ALA A 175 -16.50 -5.19 -4.78
C ALA A 175 -17.36 -4.00 -4.35
N ILE A 176 -17.55 -3.78 -3.04
CA ILE A 176 -18.29 -2.61 -2.55
C ILE A 176 -17.42 -1.37 -2.72
N ALA A 177 -16.17 -1.44 -2.24
CA ALA A 177 -15.12 -0.46 -2.46
C ALA A 177 -15.55 0.98 -2.13
N ASN A 178 -16.09 1.16 -0.92
CA ASN A 178 -16.45 2.48 -0.40
C ASN A 178 -15.25 3.44 -0.44
N TYR A 179 -15.51 4.74 -0.49
CA TYR A 179 -14.44 5.73 -0.63
C TYR A 179 -13.46 5.70 0.55
N GLU A 180 -13.98 5.62 1.77
CA GLU A 180 -13.24 5.54 3.03
C GLU A 180 -12.42 4.25 3.16
N ASP A 181 -12.87 3.16 2.54
CA ASP A 181 -12.14 1.89 2.52
C ASP A 181 -11.03 1.89 1.46
N ARG A 182 -11.20 2.64 0.36
CA ARG A 182 -10.21 2.74 -0.72
C ARG A 182 -9.06 3.67 -0.38
N PHE A 183 -9.33 4.79 0.28
CA PHE A 183 -8.37 5.87 0.50
C PHE A 183 -8.16 6.14 1.98
N VAL A 184 -7.23 5.40 2.57
CA VAL A 184 -6.78 5.61 3.95
C VAL A 184 -5.46 6.38 3.92
N ILE A 185 -5.55 7.69 3.71
CA ILE A 185 -4.39 8.59 3.55
C ILE A 185 -4.30 9.51 4.78
N PRO A 186 -3.27 9.36 5.65
CA PRO A 186 -3.11 10.24 6.81
C PRO A 186 -2.61 11.63 6.40
N THR A 187 -2.79 12.61 7.28
CA THR A 187 -2.26 13.96 7.10
C THR A 187 -0.73 13.97 7.28
N ALA A 188 0.00 14.61 6.39
CA ALA A 188 1.48 14.62 6.39
C ALA A 188 2.13 15.49 7.48
N HIS A 189 1.33 16.06 8.40
CA HIS A 189 1.78 16.90 9.52
C HIS A 189 2.93 17.87 9.20
N ARG A 190 2.73 18.70 8.16
CA ARG A 190 3.75 19.67 7.69
C ARG A 190 4.17 20.67 8.76
N GLU A 191 3.34 20.85 9.78
CA GLU A 191 3.60 21.70 10.94
C GLU A 191 4.77 21.26 11.82
N TYR A 192 5.23 20.02 11.74
CA TYR A 192 6.40 19.58 12.52
C TYR A 192 7.73 20.06 11.93
N ALA A 193 7.80 20.28 10.62
CA ALA A 193 9.03 20.65 9.93
C ALA A 193 9.13 22.15 9.67
N ASN A 194 8.00 22.84 9.47
CA ASN A 194 7.95 24.21 8.98
C ASN A 194 7.17 25.14 9.92
N ASP A 195 7.45 26.45 9.85
CA ASP A 195 6.59 27.49 10.47
C ASP A 195 5.23 27.52 9.75
N ALA A 196 4.31 26.69 10.22
CA ALA A 196 2.99 26.55 9.62
C ALA A 196 2.18 27.85 9.63
N PHE A 197 2.38 28.72 10.62
CA PHE A 197 1.65 30.00 10.71
C PHE A 197 2.19 31.01 9.70
N GLY A 198 3.53 31.11 9.59
CA GLY A 198 4.19 31.91 8.57
C GLY A 198 3.87 31.43 7.15
N GLU A 199 3.95 30.13 6.90
CA GLU A 199 3.59 29.54 5.60
C GLU A 199 2.12 29.75 5.27
N ARG A 200 1.19 29.55 6.20
CA ARG A 200 -0.24 29.80 5.97
C ARG A 200 -0.52 31.25 5.59
N GLY A 201 0.20 32.21 6.16
CA GLY A 201 0.01 33.65 5.91
C GLY A 201 0.70 34.19 4.65
N GLY A 202 1.79 33.55 4.21
CA GLY A 202 2.65 34.09 3.16
C GLY A 202 2.86 33.18 1.94
N CYS A 203 2.52 31.89 2.02
CA CYS A 203 2.72 30.94 0.94
C CYS A 203 1.64 31.09 -0.15
N GLY A 204 2.05 31.15 -1.42
CA GLY A 204 1.17 31.36 -2.58
C GLY A 204 1.31 32.73 -3.26
N PHE A 205 2.00 33.66 -2.61
CA PHE A 205 2.34 34.97 -3.18
C PHE A 205 3.68 34.93 -3.91
N THR A 206 3.65 34.58 -5.20
CA THR A 206 4.84 34.36 -6.05
C THR A 206 5.43 35.64 -6.65
N TRP A 207 5.54 36.72 -5.87
CA TRP A 207 6.20 37.97 -6.29
C TRP A 207 7.74 37.91 -6.22
N GLY A 208 8.31 36.76 -5.83
CA GLY A 208 9.74 36.48 -5.62
C GLY A 208 9.94 35.13 -4.92
N ASN A 209 11.15 34.84 -4.43
CA ASN A 209 11.54 33.57 -3.77
C ASN A 209 10.91 33.36 -2.37
N GLY A 210 9.76 33.97 -2.08
CA GLY A 210 9.18 34.12 -0.75
C GLY A 210 8.66 32.82 -0.11
N CYS A 211 8.49 31.76 -0.91
CA CYS A 211 8.04 30.42 -0.47
C CYS A 211 9.10 29.33 -0.69
N SER A 212 10.30 29.68 -1.18
CA SER A 212 11.28 28.73 -1.71
C SER A 212 12.71 29.05 -1.27
N GLY A 213 13.43 28.01 -0.87
CA GLY A 213 14.85 28.06 -0.49
C GLY A 213 15.10 28.53 0.95
N ASP A 214 16.04 27.89 1.64
CA ASP A 214 16.41 28.21 3.03
C ASP A 214 17.64 29.10 3.18
N SER A 215 18.15 29.64 2.07
CA SER A 215 19.23 30.62 2.13
C SER A 215 18.73 31.90 2.81
N PRO A 216 19.35 32.34 3.92
CA PRO A 216 19.06 33.63 4.53
C PRO A 216 19.68 34.79 3.74
N ALA A 217 20.63 34.51 2.85
CA ALA A 217 21.28 35.49 2.00
C ALA A 217 20.48 35.67 0.70
N ASP A 218 20.02 36.90 0.46
CA ASP A 218 19.42 37.33 -0.79
C ASP A 218 20.22 38.53 -1.34
N LEU A 219 20.63 38.45 -2.61
CA LEU A 219 21.42 39.50 -3.28
C LEU A 219 20.62 40.80 -3.45
N PHE A 220 19.30 40.72 -3.42
CA PHE A 220 18.39 41.85 -3.61
C PHE A 220 17.77 42.33 -2.29
N THR A 221 18.25 41.84 -1.14
CA THR A 221 17.77 42.19 0.20
C THR A 221 16.26 41.95 0.37
N GLN A 222 15.67 41.04 -0.41
CA GLN A 222 14.27 40.66 -0.27
C GLN A 222 14.07 39.83 1.00
N ARG A 223 12.95 40.07 1.68
CA ARG A 223 12.53 39.30 2.85
C ARG A 223 11.61 38.16 2.41
N LYS A 224 11.71 37.01 3.07
CA LYS A 224 10.73 35.93 2.91
C LYS A 224 9.34 36.43 3.32
N THR A 225 8.35 36.23 2.46
CA THR A 225 6.95 36.58 2.72
C THR A 225 6.32 35.69 3.78
N ALA A 226 6.77 34.44 3.88
CA ALA A 226 6.29 33.46 4.85
C ALA A 226 6.92 33.57 6.25
N ARG A 227 7.71 34.62 6.55
CA ARG A 227 8.37 34.77 7.86
C ARG A 227 7.94 36.05 8.56
N TYR A 228 7.62 35.95 9.85
CA TYR A 228 7.36 37.11 10.68
C TYR A 228 8.61 37.99 10.79
N SER A 229 8.52 39.23 10.32
CA SER A 229 9.63 40.20 10.35
C SER A 229 9.69 41.02 11.63
N VAL A 230 8.57 41.11 12.35
CA VAL A 230 8.48 41.79 13.64
C VAL A 230 8.21 40.73 14.70
N HIS A 231 9.18 40.52 15.58
CA HIS A 231 8.97 39.64 16.72
C HIS A 231 8.04 40.33 17.73
N PRO A 232 7.02 39.64 18.25
CA PRO A 232 6.17 40.20 19.29
C PRO A 232 7.04 40.51 20.51
N ASN A 233 6.95 41.74 21.02
CA ASN A 233 7.73 42.27 22.14
C ASN A 233 7.49 41.58 23.51
N ARG A 234 6.83 40.42 23.52
CA ARG A 234 6.31 39.77 24.73
C ARG A 234 6.68 38.30 24.74
N GLN A 235 7.93 38.01 25.09
CA GLN A 235 8.40 36.81 25.80
C GLN A 235 9.94 36.83 25.97
N GLU A 236 10.49 37.90 26.54
CA GLU A 236 11.69 37.69 27.36
C GLU A 236 11.18 37.10 28.68
N LYS A 237 11.26 35.76 28.82
CA LYS A 237 11.26 35.19 30.16
C LYS A 237 12.55 35.66 30.80
N HIS A 238 12.47 36.66 31.67
CA HIS A 238 13.49 36.82 32.69
C HIS A 238 13.52 35.49 33.46
N GLU A 239 14.56 34.69 33.26
CA GLU A 239 14.94 33.68 34.24
C GLU A 239 15.19 34.44 35.54
N VAL A 240 14.25 34.33 36.46
CA VAL A 240 14.48 34.75 37.84
C VAL A 240 15.46 33.74 38.40
N VAL A 241 16.72 34.15 38.47
CA VAL A 241 17.76 33.47 39.24
C VAL A 241 17.41 33.68 40.72
N GLU A 242 16.96 32.63 41.39
CA GLU A 242 17.11 32.46 42.84
C GLU A 242 18.39 31.69 43.14
#